data_AF-A0A956W3J9-F1
#
_entry.id   AF-A0A956W3J9-F1
#
_cell.length_a   1.000
_cell.length_b   1.000
_cell.length_c   1.000
_cell.angle_alpha   90.00
_cell.angle_beta   90.00
_cell.angle_gamma   90.00
#
_symmetry.space_group_name_H-M   'P 1'
#
loop_
_entity.id
_entity.type
_entity.pdbx_description
1 polymer ?
#
loop_
_entity_poly.entity_id
_entity_poly.type
_entity_poly.pdbx_seq_one_letter_code
_entity_poly.pdbx_strand_id
1 'polypeptide(L)'
;GDHTSWLQRDGSTILVRARHPLLSDPVVPLDLEIGGQTLGVLITGPNTGGKTVALKTLGLLTLMVQAGMPVPCDEGSRFSVVGDVLADIGDEQSIEQSLSTFSAHMRNIIAILARADASTLVLLDELGAGTDPTEGALLARAIFETLVERECRVVATTHHSELKVFAHEHPRIQNASVEFDLETLSPTYHLVVGLPGQSNALAIARRLGLDEAVVARAEGGLGEHHYELETMLEEIRKERQAASEARAAEEVARREAEDIRVDLSRRRDAVESERTEILRSATREAEDQLARMRKEVDRVRRRDTAADVSEAAATLAALDADLEKLKHSARSKRKAPPMSHTAAEIEPGARLHVRDIPQVGEALTAVGEDGRVDAQFGALRMKVSVDRIERVESPDRRPSPGRIRVAPVVASELDVRGHRADEALESCDRYIEDAYQAGLPFVRIIHGKGTGALRAAIRDALADHPLVRRYESGPADAGGDGVTVAVLAGS
;
A
#
# COMPACT_ATOMS: atom_id res chain seq x y z
N GLY A 1 19.04 -7.41 15.21
CA GLY A 1 18.16 -8.37 14.55
C GLY A 1 16.77 -8.11 15.05
N ASP A 2 15.95 -7.47 14.22
CA ASP A 2 14.53 -7.27 14.54
C ASP A 2 13.86 -8.64 14.47
N HIS A 3 13.73 -9.29 15.63
CA HIS A 3 12.83 -10.42 15.74
C HIS A 3 11.41 -9.88 15.55
N THR A 4 10.84 -10.16 14.39
CA THR A 4 9.41 -10.05 14.08
C THR A 4 8.64 -10.69 15.23
N SER A 5 8.15 -9.86 16.16
CA SER A 5 7.34 -10.35 17.25
C SER A 5 6.03 -10.84 16.65
N TRP A 6 5.83 -12.15 16.73
CA TRP A 6 4.58 -12.85 16.41
C TRP A 6 3.46 -12.45 17.37
N LEU A 7 3.80 -11.78 18.48
CA LEU A 7 2.86 -11.21 19.45
C LEU A 7 2.66 -9.71 19.21
N GLN A 8 1.40 -9.31 19.10
CA GLN A 8 0.93 -7.93 18.96
C GLN A 8 0.55 -7.35 20.32
N ARG A 9 0.89 -6.07 20.53
CA ARG A 9 0.53 -5.31 21.75
C ARG A 9 -0.70 -4.43 21.56
N ASP A 10 -1.10 -4.16 20.32
CA ASP A 10 -2.30 -3.38 19.99
C ASP A 10 -3.59 -4.19 20.12
N GLY A 11 -3.47 -5.47 20.48
CA GLY A 11 -4.62 -6.34 20.64
C GLY A 11 -5.18 -6.86 19.31
N SER A 12 -4.46 -6.74 18.19
CA SER A 12 -4.83 -7.35 16.91
C SER A 12 -4.29 -8.78 16.76
N THR A 13 -5.09 -9.64 16.14
CA THR A 13 -4.72 -10.97 15.65
C THR A 13 -4.95 -10.99 14.15
N ILE A 14 -3.90 -11.31 13.40
CA ILE A 14 -3.86 -11.40 11.94
C ILE A 14 -3.45 -12.83 11.60
N LEU A 15 -4.33 -13.58 10.98
CA LEU A 15 -4.05 -14.91 10.45
C LEU A 15 -3.80 -14.79 8.95
N VAL A 16 -2.61 -15.19 8.52
CA VAL A 16 -2.26 -15.30 7.10
C VAL A 16 -2.15 -16.77 6.74
N ARG A 17 -3.01 -17.21 5.82
CA ARG A 17 -3.11 -18.58 5.31
C ARG A 17 -3.08 -19.65 6.41
N ALA A 18 -3.77 -19.40 7.52
CA ALA A 18 -3.80 -20.28 8.68
C ALA A 18 -4.57 -21.58 8.39
N ARG A 19 -4.15 -22.69 8.99
CA ARG A 19 -4.78 -24.01 8.80
C ARG A 19 -5.22 -24.57 10.13
N HIS A 20 -6.33 -25.31 10.12
CA HIS A 20 -6.73 -26.03 11.32
C HIS A 20 -5.73 -27.18 11.58
N PRO A 21 -5.06 -27.23 12.74
CA PRO A 21 -3.94 -28.14 12.99
C PRO A 21 -4.33 -29.63 13.03
N LEU A 22 -5.62 -29.94 13.23
CA LEU A 22 -6.13 -31.31 13.25
C LEU A 22 -6.71 -31.79 11.92
N LEU A 23 -6.71 -30.97 10.87
CA LEU A 23 -7.17 -31.40 9.54
C LEU A 23 -5.99 -31.95 8.73
N SER A 24 -6.16 -33.15 8.17
CA SER A 24 -5.10 -33.95 7.53
C SER A 24 -5.15 -33.98 6.00
N ASP A 25 -6.25 -33.56 5.39
CA ASP A 25 -6.44 -33.47 3.94
C ASP A 25 -5.97 -32.09 3.41
N PRO A 26 -5.89 -31.85 2.09
CA PRO A 26 -5.65 -30.51 1.57
C PRO A 26 -6.64 -29.49 2.16
N VAL A 27 -6.17 -28.76 3.18
CA VAL A 27 -6.96 -27.75 3.89
C VAL A 27 -6.95 -26.46 3.09
N VAL A 28 -8.11 -25.83 2.92
CA VAL A 28 -8.17 -24.47 2.38
C VAL A 28 -7.72 -23.51 3.49
N PRO A 29 -6.65 -22.70 3.28
CA PRO A 29 -6.14 -21.83 4.30
C PRO A 29 -7.11 -20.67 4.59
N LEU A 30 -7.08 -20.17 5.83
CA LEU A 30 -7.93 -19.11 6.36
C LEU A 30 -7.12 -17.82 6.53
N ASP A 31 -7.63 -16.73 5.96
CA ASP A 31 -7.18 -15.37 6.25
C ASP A 31 -8.23 -14.66 7.12
N LEU A 32 -7.82 -14.10 8.25
CA LEU A 32 -8.72 -13.44 9.19
C LEU A 32 -7.98 -12.38 10.01
N GLU A 33 -8.60 -11.22 10.18
CA GLU A 33 -8.09 -10.14 11.03
C GLU A 33 -9.15 -9.74 12.05
N ILE A 34 -8.75 -9.60 13.31
CA ILE A 34 -9.61 -9.16 14.41
C ILE A 34 -8.79 -8.43 15.48
N GLY A 35 -9.38 -7.41 16.09
CA GLY A 35 -8.74 -6.49 17.03
C GLY A 35 -8.39 -5.14 16.38
N GLY A 36 -7.90 -4.20 17.18
CA GLY A 36 -7.69 -2.81 16.73
C GLY A 36 -9.01 -2.13 16.38
N GLN A 37 -9.20 -1.81 15.09
CA GLN A 37 -10.42 -1.15 14.59
C GLN A 37 -11.60 -2.10 14.45
N THR A 38 -11.35 -3.38 14.13
CA THR A 38 -12.40 -4.39 13.91
C THR A 38 -12.50 -5.29 15.12
N LEU A 39 -13.51 -5.11 15.96
CA LEU A 39 -13.73 -5.95 17.13
C LEU A 39 -14.65 -7.13 16.89
N GLY A 40 -15.57 -7.01 15.93
CA GLY A 40 -16.53 -8.05 15.60
C GLY A 40 -16.32 -8.60 14.20
N VAL A 41 -16.36 -9.92 14.04
CA VAL A 41 -16.47 -10.57 12.73
C VAL A 41 -17.70 -11.48 12.72
N LEU A 42 -18.59 -11.24 11.76
CA LEU A 42 -19.80 -12.03 11.57
C LEU A 42 -19.67 -12.91 10.34
N ILE A 43 -19.54 -14.22 10.52
CA ILE A 43 -19.37 -15.19 9.45
C ILE A 43 -20.74 -15.75 9.02
N THR A 44 -21.03 -15.65 7.74
CA THR A 44 -22.31 -16.07 7.13
C THR A 44 -22.07 -17.09 6.02
N GLY A 45 -23.11 -17.83 5.64
CA GLY A 45 -23.05 -18.86 4.60
C GLY A 45 -23.64 -20.20 5.05
N PRO A 46 -23.62 -21.23 4.20
CA PRO A 46 -24.16 -22.56 4.53
C PRO A 46 -23.38 -23.23 5.67
N ASN A 47 -24.04 -24.07 6.47
CA ASN A 47 -23.42 -24.76 7.61
C ASN A 47 -22.27 -25.69 7.18
N THR A 48 -22.36 -26.27 5.99
CA THR A 48 -21.30 -27.09 5.38
C THR A 48 -20.12 -26.29 4.84
N GLY A 49 -20.14 -24.96 4.90
CA GLY A 49 -19.11 -24.09 4.33
C GLY A 49 -17.86 -23.89 5.19
N GLY A 50 -17.75 -24.53 6.36
CA GLY A 50 -16.55 -24.47 7.21
C GLY A 50 -16.51 -23.31 8.22
N LYS A 51 -17.65 -22.65 8.49
CA LYS A 51 -17.75 -21.53 9.45
C LYS A 51 -17.26 -21.94 10.85
N THR A 52 -17.77 -23.06 11.38
CA THR A 52 -17.35 -23.62 12.68
C THR A 52 -15.87 -23.97 12.71
N VAL A 53 -15.32 -24.47 11.60
CA VAL A 53 -13.88 -24.78 11.48
C VAL A 53 -13.04 -23.50 11.55
N ALA A 54 -13.50 -22.40 10.94
CA ALA A 54 -12.83 -21.10 11.03
C ALA A 54 -12.78 -20.59 12.47
N LEU A 55 -13.89 -20.67 13.22
CA LEU A 55 -13.94 -20.31 14.65
C LEU A 55 -12.97 -21.15 15.48
N LYS A 56 -13.03 -22.48 15.32
CA LYS A 56 -12.14 -23.42 16.03
C LYS A 56 -10.67 -23.16 15.69
N THR A 57 -10.36 -22.83 14.43
CA THR A 57 -9.01 -22.50 14.00
C THR A 57 -8.50 -21.26 14.73
N LEU A 58 -9.24 -20.15 14.73
CA LEU A 58 -8.82 -18.93 15.43
C LEU A 58 -8.58 -19.17 16.92
N GLY A 59 -9.53 -19.82 17.60
CA GLY A 59 -9.41 -20.10 19.03
C GLY A 59 -8.23 -21.00 19.36
N LEU A 60 -8.08 -22.10 18.62
CA LEU A 60 -7.02 -23.08 18.86
C LEU A 60 -5.63 -22.49 18.58
N LEU A 61 -5.46 -21.76 17.47
CA LEU A 61 -4.17 -21.12 17.16
C LEU A 61 -3.80 -20.06 18.19
N THR A 62 -4.77 -19.29 18.68
CA THR A 62 -4.56 -18.31 19.76
C THR A 62 -4.04 -18.99 21.02
N LEU A 63 -4.66 -20.11 21.44
CA LEU A 63 -4.23 -20.87 22.61
C LEU A 63 -2.85 -21.53 22.41
N MET A 64 -2.60 -22.11 21.24
CA MET A 64 -1.30 -22.71 20.89
C MET A 64 -0.17 -21.67 20.99
N VAL A 65 -0.39 -20.47 20.45
CA VAL A 65 0.57 -19.37 20.53
C VAL A 65 0.86 -18.99 21.97
N GLN A 66 -0.17 -18.80 22.81
CA GLN A 66 0.04 -18.48 24.23
C GLN A 66 0.67 -19.63 25.03
N ALA A 67 0.54 -20.87 24.58
CA ALA A 67 1.23 -22.03 25.13
C ALA A 67 2.69 -22.18 24.63
N GLY A 68 3.15 -21.29 23.75
CA GLY A 68 4.50 -21.35 23.16
C GLY A 68 4.67 -22.43 22.10
N MET A 69 3.58 -22.87 21.47
CA MET A 69 3.60 -23.88 20.41
C MET A 69 3.70 -23.24 19.02
N PRO A 70 4.38 -23.89 18.05
CA PRO A 70 4.34 -23.48 16.66
C PRO A 70 2.93 -23.67 16.09
N VAL A 71 2.51 -22.75 15.21
CA VAL A 71 1.19 -22.76 14.58
C VAL A 71 1.30 -22.87 13.06
N PRO A 72 0.37 -23.58 12.38
CA PRO A 72 0.35 -23.73 10.93
C PRO A 72 -0.25 -22.49 10.24
N CYS A 73 0.57 -21.45 10.09
CA CYS A 73 0.23 -20.22 9.36
C CYS A 73 1.45 -19.66 8.61
N ASP A 74 1.21 -18.84 7.60
CA ASP A 74 2.29 -18.25 6.79
C ASP A 74 2.91 -17.02 7.47
N GLU A 75 4.09 -16.61 6.99
CA GLU A 75 4.76 -15.38 7.41
C GLU A 75 3.84 -14.17 7.27
N GLY A 76 3.89 -13.26 8.26
CA GLY A 76 2.96 -12.14 8.34
C GLY A 76 1.85 -12.33 9.37
N SER A 77 1.59 -13.58 9.78
CA SER A 77 0.65 -13.86 10.88
C SER A 77 1.11 -13.24 12.20
N ARG A 78 0.16 -12.74 13.00
CA ARG A 78 0.36 -12.07 14.28
C ARG A 78 -0.77 -12.42 15.24
N PHE A 79 -0.49 -12.48 16.53
CA PHE A 79 -1.46 -12.85 17.55
C PHE A 79 -1.46 -11.85 18.69
N SER A 80 -2.64 -11.45 19.13
CA SER A 80 -2.80 -10.72 20.38
C SER A 80 -2.76 -11.68 21.56
N VAL A 81 -2.26 -11.19 22.70
CA VAL A 81 -2.40 -11.89 23.98
C VAL A 81 -3.75 -11.53 24.57
N VAL A 82 -4.55 -12.55 24.86
CA VAL A 82 -5.89 -12.47 25.43
C VAL A 82 -5.91 -13.13 26.81
N GLY A 83 -6.68 -12.55 27.73
CA GLY A 83 -6.84 -13.08 29.09
C GLY A 83 -7.67 -14.36 29.11
N ASP A 84 -8.79 -14.36 28.39
CA ASP A 84 -9.71 -15.49 28.28
C ASP A 84 -10.08 -15.76 26.81
N VAL A 85 -10.23 -17.04 26.46
CA VAL A 85 -10.89 -17.50 25.23
C VAL A 85 -12.19 -18.17 25.64
N LEU A 86 -13.32 -17.53 25.37
CA LEU A 86 -14.65 -18.01 25.73
C LEU A 86 -15.39 -18.46 24.47
N ALA A 87 -16.00 -19.64 24.51
CA ALA A 87 -16.60 -20.23 23.33
C ALA A 87 -17.98 -20.84 23.62
N ASP A 88 -18.92 -20.59 22.72
CA ASP A 88 -20.16 -21.34 22.57
C ASP A 88 -20.15 -22.01 21.20
N ILE A 89 -19.62 -23.24 21.15
CA ILE A 89 -19.44 -24.01 19.92
C ILE A 89 -19.94 -25.43 20.20
N GLY A 90 -21.03 -25.86 19.56
CA GLY A 90 -21.67 -27.15 19.83
C GLY A 90 -22.38 -27.73 18.62
N ASP A 91 -22.61 -29.05 18.64
CA ASP A 91 -23.36 -29.79 17.62
C ASP A 91 -24.84 -29.88 18.02
N GLU A 92 -25.73 -29.23 17.27
CA GLU A 92 -27.19 -29.30 17.48
C GLU A 92 -27.84 -30.61 16.97
N GLN A 93 -27.08 -31.70 16.81
CA GLN A 93 -27.55 -32.91 16.12
C GLN A 93 -28.15 -34.02 17.03
N SER A 94 -28.62 -33.71 18.24
CA SER A 94 -29.33 -34.70 19.08
C SER A 94 -30.82 -34.39 19.19
N ILE A 95 -31.63 -35.25 18.56
CA ILE A 95 -33.10 -35.22 18.50
C ILE A 95 -33.74 -35.33 19.91
N GLU A 96 -33.02 -35.83 20.92
CA GLU A 96 -33.54 -36.04 22.28
C GLU A 96 -33.56 -34.76 23.16
N GLN A 97 -33.07 -33.61 22.67
CA GLN A 97 -32.79 -32.43 23.50
C GLN A 97 -33.30 -31.07 22.99
N SER A 98 -34.38 -31.03 22.20
CA SER A 98 -34.80 -29.81 21.48
C SER A 98 -35.16 -28.57 22.33
N LEU A 99 -35.41 -28.71 23.64
CA LEU A 99 -35.57 -27.57 24.59
C LEU A 99 -34.33 -27.37 25.48
N SER A 100 -33.50 -28.41 25.59
CA SER A 100 -32.30 -28.45 26.41
C SER A 100 -31.11 -27.77 25.71
N THR A 101 -31.06 -27.77 24.38
CA THR A 101 -30.02 -27.13 23.57
C THR A 101 -30.08 -25.60 23.62
N PHE A 102 -31.21 -24.97 23.27
CA PHE A 102 -31.33 -23.50 23.35
C PHE A 102 -31.05 -22.99 24.78
N SER A 103 -31.65 -23.65 25.79
CA SER A 103 -31.41 -23.30 27.19
C SER A 103 -29.94 -23.49 27.62
N ALA A 104 -29.23 -24.46 27.04
CA ALA A 104 -27.81 -24.68 27.30
C ALA A 104 -26.94 -23.60 26.64
N HIS A 105 -27.18 -23.28 25.36
CA HIS A 105 -26.55 -22.16 24.67
C HIS A 105 -26.75 -20.86 25.43
N MET A 106 -27.99 -20.56 25.84
CA MET A 106 -28.29 -19.37 26.62
C MET A 106 -27.60 -19.35 27.98
N ARG A 107 -27.53 -20.48 28.69
CA ARG A 107 -26.77 -20.57 29.94
C ARG A 107 -25.28 -20.30 29.72
N ASN A 108 -24.71 -20.80 28.62
CA ASN A 108 -23.31 -20.55 28.28
C ASN A 108 -23.08 -19.08 27.91
N ILE A 109 -23.93 -18.50 27.06
CA ILE A 109 -23.88 -17.07 26.69
C ILE A 109 -24.00 -16.17 27.93
N ILE A 110 -24.88 -16.49 28.88
CA ILE A 110 -24.98 -15.75 30.15
C ILE A 110 -23.65 -15.82 30.92
N ALA A 111 -23.00 -16.98 30.98
CA ALA A 111 -21.70 -17.14 31.62
C ALA A 111 -20.58 -16.38 30.88
N ILE A 112 -20.63 -16.35 29.55
CA ILE A 112 -19.71 -15.57 28.71
C ILE A 112 -19.89 -14.08 29.02
N LEU A 113 -21.13 -13.56 28.96
CA LEU A 113 -21.45 -12.17 29.27
C LEU A 113 -21.11 -11.78 30.72
N ALA A 114 -21.09 -12.72 31.66
CA ALA A 114 -20.68 -12.43 33.04
C ALA A 114 -19.17 -12.23 33.20
N ARG A 115 -18.35 -12.80 32.30
CA ARG A 115 -16.88 -12.83 32.39
C ARG A 115 -16.18 -11.97 31.34
N ALA A 116 -16.79 -11.76 30.18
CA ALA A 116 -16.14 -11.16 29.02
C ALA A 116 -15.79 -9.68 29.25
N ASP A 117 -14.54 -9.34 28.93
CA ASP A 117 -13.93 -8.01 29.01
C ASP A 117 -13.08 -7.68 27.76
N ALA A 118 -12.45 -6.51 27.75
CA ALA A 118 -11.60 -6.04 26.64
C ALA A 118 -10.40 -6.95 26.31
N SER A 119 -10.02 -7.84 27.22
CA SER A 119 -8.95 -8.82 27.04
C SER A 119 -9.45 -10.17 26.53
N THR A 120 -10.74 -10.32 26.28
CA THR A 120 -11.38 -11.61 25.96
C THR A 120 -11.55 -11.81 24.45
N LEU A 121 -11.28 -13.02 23.97
CA LEU A 121 -11.72 -13.52 22.66
C LEU A 121 -12.98 -14.38 22.84
N VAL A 122 -14.06 -14.01 22.17
CA VAL A 122 -15.35 -14.71 22.23
C VAL A 122 -15.67 -15.34 20.88
N LEU A 123 -16.01 -16.63 20.90
CA LEU A 123 -16.33 -17.43 19.71
C LEU A 123 -17.77 -17.98 19.84
N LEU A 124 -18.69 -17.58 18.96
CA LEU A 124 -20.10 -17.95 19.04
C LEU A 124 -20.54 -18.65 17.76
N ASP A 125 -20.93 -19.91 17.84
CA ASP A 125 -21.45 -20.64 16.68
C ASP A 125 -22.98 -20.55 16.63
N GLU A 126 -23.53 -20.31 15.45
CA GLU A 126 -24.96 -20.22 15.16
C GLU A 126 -25.74 -19.30 16.10
N LEU A 127 -25.21 -18.09 16.32
CA LEU A 127 -25.80 -17.14 17.27
C LEU A 127 -27.24 -16.78 16.87
N GLY A 128 -28.18 -17.04 17.80
CA GLY A 128 -29.61 -16.83 17.61
C GLY A 128 -30.37 -18.01 17.01
N ALA A 129 -29.76 -19.19 16.90
CA ALA A 129 -30.44 -20.41 16.47
C ALA A 129 -31.34 -21.02 17.57
N GLY A 130 -32.19 -21.98 17.18
CA GLY A 130 -32.98 -22.78 18.12
C GLY A 130 -34.26 -22.12 18.67
N THR A 131 -34.67 -20.96 18.13
CA THR A 131 -35.90 -20.24 18.52
C THR A 131 -36.59 -19.61 17.28
N ASP A 132 -37.65 -18.84 17.50
CA ASP A 132 -38.29 -18.02 16.46
C ASP A 132 -37.22 -17.18 15.74
N PRO A 133 -37.15 -17.19 14.39
CA PRO A 133 -36.10 -16.48 13.65
C PRO A 133 -36.04 -14.98 13.95
N THR A 134 -37.18 -14.32 14.13
CA THR A 134 -37.22 -12.88 14.38
C THR A 134 -36.73 -12.56 15.80
N GLU A 135 -37.21 -13.29 16.81
CA GLU A 135 -36.73 -13.14 18.19
C GLU A 135 -35.24 -13.51 18.31
N GLY A 136 -34.84 -14.60 17.65
CA GLY A 136 -33.47 -15.09 17.62
C GLY A 136 -32.50 -14.09 17.02
N ALA A 137 -32.85 -13.45 15.91
CA ALA A 137 -32.05 -12.39 15.29
C ALA A 137 -31.90 -11.16 16.20
N LEU A 138 -32.99 -10.70 16.83
CA LEU A 138 -32.94 -9.55 17.74
C LEU A 138 -32.06 -9.84 18.96
N LEU A 139 -32.20 -11.02 19.56
CA LEU A 139 -31.41 -11.44 20.70
C LEU A 139 -29.93 -11.60 20.32
N ALA A 140 -29.64 -12.24 19.18
CA ALA A 140 -28.30 -12.42 18.66
C ALA A 140 -27.59 -11.08 18.42
N ARG A 141 -28.29 -10.12 17.80
CA ARG A 141 -27.79 -8.74 17.63
C ARG A 141 -27.44 -8.13 18.98
N ALA A 142 -28.37 -8.14 19.94
CA ALA A 142 -28.16 -7.52 21.24
C ALA A 142 -26.96 -8.13 22.00
N ILE A 143 -26.81 -9.45 21.96
CA ILE A 143 -25.67 -10.16 22.57
C ILE A 143 -24.36 -9.74 21.89
N PHE A 144 -24.32 -9.79 20.56
CA PHE A 144 -23.11 -9.49 19.79
C PHE A 144 -22.67 -8.03 19.99
N GLU A 145 -23.62 -7.08 19.90
CA GLU A 145 -23.40 -5.66 20.13
C GLU A 145 -22.88 -5.39 21.54
N THR A 146 -23.49 -5.99 22.56
CA THR A 146 -23.04 -5.86 23.96
C THR A 146 -21.59 -6.31 24.16
N LEU A 147 -21.18 -7.40 23.51
CA LEU A 147 -19.80 -7.90 23.61
C LEU A 147 -18.81 -6.95 22.92
N VAL A 148 -19.16 -6.43 21.75
CA VAL A 148 -18.33 -5.44 21.03
C VAL A 148 -18.21 -4.12 21.80
N GLU A 149 -19.29 -3.66 22.43
CA GLU A 149 -19.30 -2.46 23.29
C GLU A 149 -18.41 -2.61 24.53
N ARG A 150 -18.23 -3.84 25.04
CA ARG A 150 -17.29 -4.17 26.11
C ARG A 150 -15.84 -4.32 25.63
N GLU A 151 -15.59 -3.96 24.38
CA GLU A 151 -14.32 -4.06 23.69
C GLU A 151 -13.78 -5.49 23.55
N CYS A 152 -14.66 -6.50 23.61
CA CYS A 152 -14.28 -7.88 23.36
C CYS A 152 -13.96 -8.08 21.87
N ARG A 153 -13.09 -9.05 21.58
CA ARG A 153 -12.92 -9.57 20.22
C ARG A 153 -13.94 -10.67 20.02
N VAL A 154 -14.89 -10.49 19.10
CA VAL A 154 -16.01 -11.41 18.92
C VAL A 154 -16.02 -11.94 17.50
N VAL A 155 -16.00 -13.28 17.35
CA VAL A 155 -16.28 -13.93 16.08
C VAL A 155 -17.54 -14.77 16.24
N ALA A 156 -18.56 -14.48 15.45
CA ALA A 156 -19.80 -15.25 15.48
C ALA A 156 -20.17 -15.80 14.11
N THR A 157 -20.83 -16.95 14.06
CA THR A 157 -21.49 -17.44 12.84
C THR A 157 -23.00 -17.24 12.95
N THR A 158 -23.67 -16.97 11.82
CA THR A 158 -25.13 -16.84 11.81
C THR A 158 -25.74 -17.21 10.45
N HIS A 159 -27.03 -17.52 10.48
CA HIS A 159 -27.87 -17.68 9.29
C HIS A 159 -28.91 -16.55 9.15
N HIS A 160 -28.98 -15.62 10.12
CA HIS A 160 -29.94 -14.53 10.13
C HIS A 160 -29.50 -13.39 9.21
N SER A 161 -30.40 -12.95 8.33
CA SER A 161 -30.07 -11.92 7.32
C SER A 161 -30.01 -10.52 7.93
N GLU A 162 -30.78 -10.28 8.99
CA GLU A 162 -30.82 -9.04 9.76
C GLU A 162 -29.47 -8.71 10.40
N LEU A 163 -28.73 -9.74 10.81
CA LEU A 163 -27.39 -9.58 11.37
C LEU A 163 -26.36 -9.16 10.29
N LYS A 164 -26.56 -9.54 9.02
CA LYS A 164 -25.70 -9.10 7.90
C LYS A 164 -25.77 -7.58 7.73
N VAL A 165 -26.97 -7.02 7.82
CA VAL A 165 -27.21 -5.57 7.70
C VAL A 165 -26.58 -4.85 8.87
N PHE A 166 -26.84 -5.32 10.10
CA PHE A 166 -26.23 -4.77 11.31
C PHE A 166 -24.70 -4.74 11.25
N ALA A 167 -24.08 -5.85 10.83
CA ALA A 167 -22.62 -5.94 10.71
C ALA A 167 -22.03 -5.05 9.60
N HIS A 168 -22.85 -4.63 8.62
CA HIS A 168 -22.42 -3.68 7.59
C HIS A 168 -22.48 -2.22 8.07
N GLU A 169 -23.51 -1.89 8.87
CA GLU A 169 -23.71 -0.52 9.37
C GLU A 169 -22.78 -0.17 10.54
N HIS A 170 -22.31 -1.16 11.28
CA HIS A 170 -21.52 -0.93 12.49
C HIS A 170 -20.01 -0.77 12.19
N PRO A 171 -19.36 0.34 12.61
CA PRO A 171 -18.01 0.70 12.16
C PRO A 171 -16.89 -0.23 12.66
N ARG A 172 -17.11 -0.96 13.76
CA ARG A 172 -16.14 -1.91 14.35
C ARG A 172 -16.48 -3.37 14.08
N ILE A 173 -17.49 -3.64 13.24
CA ILE A 173 -17.90 -5.00 12.90
C ILE A 173 -17.66 -5.21 11.42
N GLN A 174 -17.23 -6.42 11.06
CA GLN A 174 -17.00 -6.80 9.68
C GLN A 174 -17.80 -8.05 9.33
N ASN A 175 -18.55 -7.99 8.24
CA ASN A 175 -19.13 -9.18 7.65
C ASN A 175 -18.04 -10.08 7.09
N ALA A 176 -18.24 -11.39 7.14
CA ALA A 176 -17.45 -12.35 6.39
C ALA A 176 -18.37 -13.46 5.88
N SER A 177 -17.96 -14.11 4.80
CA SER A 177 -18.74 -15.19 4.21
C SER A 177 -17.87 -16.31 3.70
N VAL A 178 -18.34 -17.54 3.85
CA VAL A 178 -17.72 -18.69 3.19
C VAL A 178 -18.26 -18.82 1.77
N GLU A 179 -17.36 -18.92 0.80
CA GLU A 179 -17.71 -19.07 -0.61
C GLU A 179 -18.33 -20.44 -0.90
N PHE A 180 -19.27 -20.45 -1.84
CA PHE A 180 -19.99 -21.63 -2.29
C PHE A 180 -20.04 -21.62 -3.82
N ASP A 181 -19.56 -22.71 -4.42
CA ASP A 181 -19.57 -22.86 -5.86
C ASP A 181 -20.95 -23.37 -6.30
N LEU A 182 -21.71 -22.49 -6.95
CA LEU A 182 -23.02 -22.80 -7.51
C LEU A 182 -22.93 -23.75 -8.70
N GLU A 183 -21.77 -23.85 -9.38
CA GLU A 183 -21.52 -24.78 -10.48
C GLU A 183 -21.36 -26.22 -10.00
N THR A 184 -20.50 -26.43 -9.03
CA THR A 184 -20.26 -27.78 -8.49
C THR A 184 -21.21 -28.15 -7.36
N LEU A 185 -22.00 -27.20 -6.86
CA LEU A 185 -22.82 -27.34 -5.63
C LEU A 185 -22.00 -27.74 -4.41
N SER A 186 -20.77 -27.22 -4.32
CA SER A 186 -19.84 -27.57 -3.26
C SER A 186 -19.29 -26.32 -2.55
N PRO A 187 -19.02 -26.40 -1.23
CA PRO A 187 -18.33 -25.32 -0.52
C PRO A 187 -16.88 -25.23 -0.98
N THR A 188 -16.39 -24.02 -1.24
CA THR A 188 -14.97 -23.80 -1.56
C THR A 188 -14.11 -23.67 -0.30
N TYR A 189 -14.75 -23.54 0.87
CA TYR A 189 -14.14 -23.30 2.18
C TYR A 189 -13.29 -22.03 2.26
N HIS A 190 -13.38 -21.15 1.25
CA HIS A 190 -12.65 -19.89 1.21
C HIS A 190 -13.44 -18.83 1.97
N LEU A 191 -12.83 -18.22 3.00
CA LEU A 191 -13.45 -17.14 3.77
C LEU A 191 -13.18 -15.79 3.11
N VAL A 192 -14.23 -15.08 2.74
CA VAL A 192 -14.18 -13.73 2.19
C VAL A 192 -14.58 -12.74 3.27
N VAL A 193 -13.61 -11.97 3.77
CA VAL A 193 -13.83 -10.95 4.79
C VAL A 193 -14.27 -9.63 4.15
N GLY A 194 -15.24 -8.96 4.75
CA GLY A 194 -15.88 -7.71 4.33
C GLY A 194 -17.12 -7.89 3.45
N LEU A 195 -17.60 -9.11 3.21
CA LEU A 195 -18.81 -9.37 2.44
C LEU A 195 -19.72 -10.33 3.22
N PRO A 196 -21.03 -10.03 3.33
CA PRO A 196 -21.99 -11.01 3.83
C PRO A 196 -22.23 -12.08 2.76
N GLY A 197 -22.65 -13.27 3.17
CA GLY A 197 -22.92 -14.44 2.33
C GLY A 197 -24.35 -14.42 1.75
N GLN A 198 -24.54 -15.08 0.61
CA GLN A 198 -25.83 -15.10 -0.11
C GLN A 198 -26.70 -16.26 0.37
N SER A 199 -28.00 -16.04 0.30
CA SER A 199 -29.00 -17.06 0.60
C SER A 199 -29.24 -17.93 -0.64
N ASN A 200 -28.37 -18.92 -0.89
CA ASN A 200 -28.36 -19.70 -2.13
C ASN A 200 -29.44 -20.80 -2.24
N ALA A 201 -30.38 -20.89 -1.29
CA ALA A 201 -31.28 -22.04 -1.18
C ALA A 201 -32.13 -22.29 -2.45
N LEU A 202 -32.67 -21.24 -3.06
CA LEU A 202 -33.50 -21.36 -4.27
C LEU A 202 -32.68 -21.72 -5.51
N ALA A 203 -31.49 -21.13 -5.65
CA ALA A 203 -30.56 -21.47 -6.73
C ALA A 203 -30.09 -22.93 -6.65
N ILE A 204 -29.80 -23.41 -5.43
CA ILE A 204 -29.47 -24.82 -5.18
C ILE A 204 -30.66 -25.72 -5.51
N ALA A 205 -31.86 -25.39 -5.03
CA ALA A 205 -33.06 -26.19 -5.29
C ALA A 205 -33.36 -26.32 -6.80
N ARG A 206 -33.25 -25.23 -7.56
CA ARG A 206 -33.36 -25.23 -9.02
C ARG A 206 -32.36 -26.19 -9.67
N ARG A 207 -31.09 -26.13 -9.24
CA ARG A 207 -30.03 -26.98 -9.79
C ARG A 207 -30.16 -28.45 -9.42
N LEU A 208 -30.75 -28.74 -8.26
CA LEU A 208 -31.12 -30.10 -7.85
C LEU A 208 -32.35 -30.65 -8.59
N GLY A 209 -32.98 -29.86 -9.47
CA GLY A 209 -34.09 -30.28 -10.32
C GLY A 209 -35.48 -30.02 -9.72
N LEU A 210 -35.60 -29.10 -8.76
CA LEU A 210 -36.91 -28.65 -8.30
C LEU A 210 -37.66 -27.96 -9.44
N ASP A 211 -38.95 -28.24 -9.58
CA ASP A 211 -39.81 -27.68 -10.61
C ASP A 211 -39.78 -26.14 -10.60
N GLU A 212 -39.55 -25.53 -11.77
CA GLU A 212 -39.39 -24.07 -11.89
C GLU A 212 -40.64 -23.31 -11.43
N ALA A 213 -41.84 -23.88 -11.56
CA ALA A 213 -43.05 -23.25 -11.05
C ALA A 213 -43.15 -23.30 -9.52
N VAL A 214 -42.45 -24.22 -8.85
CA VAL A 214 -42.30 -24.20 -7.38
C VAL A 214 -41.27 -23.15 -6.98
N VAL A 215 -40.13 -23.09 -7.67
CA VAL A 215 -39.08 -22.08 -7.41
C VAL A 215 -39.62 -20.67 -7.61
N ALA A 216 -40.29 -20.40 -8.74
CA ALA A 216 -40.88 -19.10 -9.05
C ALA A 216 -41.94 -18.67 -8.03
N ARG A 217 -42.71 -19.62 -7.47
CA ARG A 217 -43.65 -19.34 -6.38
C ARG A 217 -42.95 -18.97 -5.09
N ALA A 218 -41.83 -19.61 -4.77
CA ALA A 218 -41.03 -19.29 -3.59
C ALA A 218 -40.33 -17.93 -3.74
N GLU A 219 -39.81 -17.61 -4.93
CA GLU A 219 -39.22 -16.31 -5.27
C GLU A 219 -40.24 -15.18 -5.11
N GLY A 220 -41.49 -15.38 -5.56
CA GLY A 220 -42.57 -14.40 -5.37
C GLY A 220 -43.02 -14.21 -3.91
N GLY A 221 -42.61 -15.09 -3.00
CA GLY A 221 -42.86 -14.95 -1.56
C GLY A 221 -41.77 -14.17 -0.80
N LEU A 222 -40.61 -13.95 -1.43
CA LEU A 222 -39.57 -13.08 -0.88
C LEU A 222 -40.01 -11.63 -1.11
N GLY A 223 -40.15 -10.84 -0.04
CA GLY A 223 -40.57 -9.44 -0.15
C GLY A 223 -39.59 -8.60 -0.99
N GLU A 224 -40.07 -7.53 -1.61
CA GLU A 224 -39.27 -6.65 -2.51
C GLU A 224 -37.94 -6.21 -1.88
N HIS A 225 -37.95 -5.85 -0.60
CA HIS A 225 -36.75 -5.44 0.14
C HIS A 225 -35.67 -6.53 0.24
N HIS A 226 -36.05 -7.80 0.31
CA HIS A 226 -35.07 -8.90 0.37
C HIS A 226 -34.40 -9.09 -1.00
N TYR A 227 -35.18 -8.97 -2.08
CA TYR A 227 -34.67 -9.07 -3.44
C TYR A 227 -33.72 -7.91 -3.79
N GLU A 228 -34.07 -6.67 -3.41
CA GLU A 228 -33.22 -5.49 -3.59
C GLU A 228 -31.89 -5.63 -2.85
N LEU A 229 -31.92 -6.07 -1.59
CA LEU A 229 -30.72 -6.29 -0.78
C LEU A 229 -29.80 -7.34 -1.42
N GLU A 230 -30.32 -8.52 -1.76
CA GLU A 230 -29.50 -9.61 -2.33
C GLU A 230 -28.93 -9.22 -3.71
N THR A 231 -29.67 -8.44 -4.51
CA THR A 231 -29.18 -7.90 -5.79
C THR A 231 -28.03 -6.91 -5.59
N MET A 232 -28.19 -5.95 -4.67
CA MET A 232 -27.13 -4.98 -4.34
C MET A 232 -25.87 -5.67 -3.81
N LEU A 233 -26.04 -6.69 -2.96
CA LEU A 233 -24.92 -7.49 -2.47
C LEU A 233 -24.21 -8.27 -3.59
N GLU A 234 -24.94 -8.74 -4.59
CA GLU A 234 -24.35 -9.40 -5.77
C GLU A 234 -23.50 -8.43 -6.60
N GLU A 235 -23.97 -7.21 -6.83
CA GLU A 235 -23.24 -6.16 -7.55
C GLU A 235 -21.93 -5.79 -6.83
N ILE A 236 -22.00 -5.54 -5.52
CA ILE A 236 -20.82 -5.22 -4.70
C ILE A 236 -19.77 -6.34 -4.79
N ARG A 237 -20.20 -7.61 -4.79
CA ARG A 237 -19.28 -8.74 -4.93
C ARG A 237 -18.62 -8.78 -6.31
N LYS A 238 -19.39 -8.60 -7.38
CA LYS A 238 -18.85 -8.59 -8.75
C LYS A 238 -17.81 -7.48 -8.91
N GLU A 239 -18.10 -6.29 -8.41
CA GLU A 239 -17.15 -5.17 -8.43
C GLU A 239 -15.89 -5.49 -7.61
N ARG A 240 -16.04 -6.04 -6.41
CA ARG A 240 -14.90 -6.38 -5.56
C ARG A 240 -14.04 -7.50 -6.16
N GLN A 241 -14.66 -8.50 -6.77
CA GLN A 241 -13.94 -9.58 -7.45
C GLN A 241 -13.16 -9.03 -8.63
N ALA A 242 -13.79 -8.21 -9.48
CA ALA A 242 -13.11 -7.54 -10.60
C ALA A 242 -11.95 -6.65 -10.11
N ALA A 243 -12.13 -5.92 -9.00
CA ALA A 243 -11.08 -5.11 -8.39
C ALA A 243 -9.92 -5.97 -7.85
N SER A 244 -10.21 -7.12 -7.24
CA SER A 244 -9.21 -8.06 -6.76
C SER A 244 -8.37 -8.63 -7.92
N GLU A 245 -9.04 -9.08 -8.98
CA GLU A 245 -8.41 -9.59 -10.20
C GLU A 245 -7.55 -8.52 -10.89
N ALA A 246 -8.04 -7.29 -10.99
CA ALA A 246 -7.30 -6.17 -11.54
C ALA A 246 -6.02 -5.86 -10.74
N ARG A 247 -6.09 -5.87 -9.40
CA ARG A 247 -4.91 -5.68 -8.54
C ARG A 247 -3.90 -6.81 -8.67
N ALA A 248 -4.36 -8.06 -8.76
CA ALA A 248 -3.48 -9.20 -8.96
C ALA A 248 -2.76 -9.11 -10.32
N ALA A 249 -3.48 -8.73 -11.38
CA ALA A 249 -2.90 -8.50 -12.70
C ALA A 249 -1.89 -7.35 -12.72
N GLU A 250 -2.19 -6.24 -12.02
CA GLU A 250 -1.28 -5.10 -11.87
C GLU A 250 0.03 -5.51 -11.17
N GLU A 251 -0.05 -6.27 -10.08
CA GLU A 251 1.14 -6.73 -9.36
C GLU A 251 2.03 -7.65 -10.21
N VAL A 252 1.43 -8.52 -11.03
CA VAL A 252 2.18 -9.35 -11.98
C VAL A 252 2.85 -8.48 -13.04
N ALA A 253 2.11 -7.56 -13.66
CA ALA A 253 2.65 -6.64 -14.67
C ALA A 253 3.77 -5.74 -14.11
N ARG A 254 3.66 -5.32 -12.85
CA ARG A 254 4.67 -4.53 -12.15
C ARG A 254 5.98 -5.32 -12.00
N ARG A 255 5.90 -6.59 -11.59
CA ARG A 255 7.08 -7.47 -11.45
C ARG A 255 7.75 -7.71 -12.80
N GLU A 256 6.97 -8.00 -13.83
CA GLU A 256 7.50 -8.18 -15.19
C GLU A 256 8.20 -6.91 -15.70
N ALA A 257 7.61 -5.74 -15.46
CA ALA A 257 8.22 -4.46 -15.82
C ALA A 257 9.53 -4.20 -15.07
N GLU A 258 9.62 -4.60 -13.79
CA GLU A 258 10.83 -4.48 -12.99
C GLU A 258 11.94 -5.41 -13.51
N ASP A 259 11.62 -6.67 -13.81
CA ASP A 259 12.56 -7.63 -14.40
C ASP A 259 13.08 -7.15 -15.76
N ILE A 260 12.20 -6.64 -16.63
CA ILE A 260 12.59 -6.07 -17.92
C ILE A 260 13.50 -4.84 -17.72
N ARG A 261 13.21 -3.97 -16.76
CA ARG A 261 14.06 -2.81 -16.45
C ARG A 261 15.46 -3.25 -16.01
N VAL A 262 15.55 -4.27 -15.16
CA VAL A 262 16.84 -4.81 -14.70
C VAL A 262 17.63 -5.42 -15.87
N ASP A 263 16.98 -6.22 -16.74
CA ASP A 263 17.62 -6.81 -17.92
C ASP A 263 18.10 -5.74 -18.91
N LEU A 264 17.25 -4.75 -19.23
CA LEU A 264 17.62 -3.64 -20.10
C LEU A 264 18.78 -2.82 -19.54
N SER A 265 18.82 -2.59 -18.22
CA SER A 265 19.95 -1.91 -17.58
C SER A 265 21.25 -2.71 -17.75
N ARG A 266 21.21 -4.04 -17.55
CA ARG A 266 22.38 -4.90 -17.73
C ARG A 266 22.87 -4.90 -19.18
N ARG A 267 21.96 -5.00 -20.15
CA ARG A 267 22.30 -4.95 -21.59
C ARG A 267 22.90 -3.60 -21.98
N ARG A 268 22.32 -2.49 -21.51
CA ARG A 268 22.85 -1.15 -21.74
C ARG A 268 24.27 -1.02 -21.20
N ASP A 269 24.50 -1.48 -19.98
CA ASP A 269 25.81 -1.39 -19.34
C ASP A 269 26.86 -2.26 -20.07
N ALA A 270 26.47 -3.43 -20.61
CA ALA A 270 27.32 -4.27 -21.45
C ALA A 270 27.66 -3.61 -22.81
N VAL A 271 26.67 -2.98 -23.47
CA VAL A 271 26.90 -2.25 -24.73
C VAL A 271 27.83 -1.06 -24.51
N GLU A 272 27.65 -0.31 -23.41
CA GLU A 272 28.54 0.79 -23.09
C GLU A 272 29.95 0.31 -22.72
N SER A 273 30.11 -0.83 -22.01
CA SER A 273 31.43 -1.38 -21.71
C SER A 273 32.15 -1.81 -22.98
N GLU A 274 31.50 -2.56 -23.87
CA GLU A 274 32.04 -2.98 -25.17
C GLU A 274 32.42 -1.77 -26.03
N ARG A 275 31.55 -0.76 -26.12
CA ARG A 275 31.85 0.49 -26.82
C ARG A 275 33.11 1.16 -26.28
N THR A 276 33.27 1.22 -24.96
CA THR A 276 34.48 1.83 -24.36
C THR A 276 35.74 1.03 -24.64
N GLU A 277 35.63 -0.30 -24.76
CA GLU A 277 36.75 -1.17 -25.09
C GLU A 277 37.17 -1.00 -26.55
N ILE A 278 36.23 -0.97 -27.49
CA ILE A 278 36.46 -0.71 -28.92
C ILE A 278 37.12 0.66 -29.13
N LEU A 279 36.62 1.71 -28.47
CA LEU A 279 37.23 3.03 -28.58
C LEU A 279 38.65 3.06 -28.03
N ARG A 280 38.94 2.33 -26.95
CA ARG A 280 40.29 2.23 -26.38
C ARG A 280 41.25 1.47 -27.30
N SER A 281 40.83 0.34 -27.88
CA SER A 281 41.68 -0.41 -28.81
C SER A 281 41.97 0.41 -30.07
N ALA A 282 40.93 1.00 -30.68
CA ALA A 282 41.09 1.85 -31.87
C ALA A 282 42.01 3.06 -31.62
N THR A 283 41.91 3.70 -30.45
CA THR A 283 42.78 4.82 -30.08
C THR A 283 44.25 4.37 -29.96
N ARG A 284 44.51 3.21 -29.34
CA ARG A 284 45.87 2.67 -29.21
C ARG A 284 46.46 2.30 -30.56
N GLU A 285 45.68 1.64 -31.42
CA GLU A 285 46.13 1.27 -32.77
C GLU A 285 46.47 2.51 -33.60
N ALA A 286 45.66 3.56 -33.53
CA ALA A 286 45.91 4.83 -34.20
C ALA A 286 47.17 5.54 -33.67
N GLU A 287 47.40 5.52 -32.35
CA GLU A 287 48.64 6.03 -31.72
C GLU A 287 49.88 5.29 -32.23
N ASP A 288 49.83 3.96 -32.29
CA ASP A 288 50.93 3.13 -32.77
C ASP A 288 51.23 3.36 -34.25
N GLN A 289 50.19 3.51 -35.08
CA GLN A 289 50.36 3.84 -36.51
C GLN A 289 50.98 5.22 -36.71
N LEU A 290 50.50 6.24 -36.00
CA LEU A 290 51.08 7.59 -36.07
C LEU A 290 52.53 7.62 -35.62
N ALA A 291 52.88 6.88 -34.56
CA ALA A 291 54.25 6.75 -34.12
C ALA A 291 55.18 6.12 -35.18
N ARG A 292 54.68 5.14 -35.94
CA ARG A 292 55.41 4.55 -37.08
C ARG A 292 55.57 5.54 -38.23
N MET A 293 54.48 6.20 -38.64
CA MET A 293 54.52 7.20 -39.72
C MET A 293 55.46 8.36 -39.40
N ARG A 294 55.47 8.85 -38.15
CA ARG A 294 56.42 9.89 -37.70
C ARG A 294 57.88 9.47 -37.86
N LYS A 295 58.22 8.25 -37.44
CA LYS A 295 59.59 7.71 -37.61
C LYS A 295 59.99 7.59 -39.08
N GLU A 296 59.03 7.31 -39.96
CA GLU A 296 59.25 7.19 -41.39
C GLU A 296 59.44 8.55 -42.07
N VAL A 297 58.61 9.55 -41.73
CA VAL A 297 58.78 10.94 -42.16
C VAL A 297 60.11 11.51 -41.67
N ASP A 298 60.51 11.25 -40.42
CA ASP A 298 61.82 11.66 -39.89
C ASP A 298 63.00 11.01 -40.62
N ARG A 299 62.85 9.76 -41.09
CA ARG A 299 63.85 9.10 -41.93
C ARG A 299 63.96 9.72 -43.31
N VAL A 300 62.83 10.08 -43.92
CA VAL A 300 62.79 10.74 -45.24
C VAL A 300 63.33 12.18 -45.15
N ARG A 301 63.02 12.91 -44.08
CA ARG A 301 63.54 14.25 -43.81
C ARG A 301 65.06 14.32 -43.71
N ARG A 302 65.71 13.24 -43.28
CA ARG A 302 67.18 13.10 -43.25
C ARG A 302 67.82 12.82 -44.62
N ARG A 303 67.02 12.65 -45.70
CA ARG A 303 67.48 12.32 -47.07
C ARG A 303 67.32 13.48 -48.08
N ASP A 304 67.15 14.72 -47.63
CA ASP A 304 67.21 15.95 -48.44
C ASP A 304 66.22 16.08 -49.63
N THR A 305 64.97 15.62 -49.50
CA THR A 305 63.87 15.99 -50.41
C THR A 305 62.91 16.98 -49.73
N ALA A 306 63.12 18.28 -49.92
CA ALA A 306 62.41 19.33 -49.18
C ALA A 306 60.91 19.46 -49.51
N ALA A 307 60.46 19.04 -50.70
CA ALA A 307 59.07 19.18 -51.14
C ALA A 307 58.14 18.10 -50.54
N ASP A 308 58.55 16.82 -50.58
CA ASP A 308 57.73 15.70 -50.09
C ASP A 308 57.55 15.70 -48.56
N VAL A 309 58.51 16.28 -47.84
CA VAL A 309 58.51 16.34 -46.36
C VAL A 309 57.46 17.34 -45.84
N SER A 310 57.20 18.42 -46.57
CA SER A 310 56.23 19.45 -46.16
C SER A 310 54.79 18.95 -46.27
N GLU A 311 54.47 18.20 -47.33
CA GLU A 311 53.15 17.61 -47.51
C GLU A 311 52.89 16.52 -46.48
N ALA A 312 53.87 15.63 -46.25
CA ALA A 312 53.78 14.57 -45.23
C ALA A 312 53.65 15.13 -43.80
N ALA A 313 54.31 16.26 -43.50
CA ALA A 313 54.19 16.95 -42.22
C ALA A 313 52.78 17.54 -42.00
N ALA A 314 52.16 18.09 -43.05
CA ALA A 314 50.78 18.58 -42.98
C ALA A 314 49.77 17.44 -42.78
N THR A 315 49.98 16.29 -43.42
CA THR A 315 49.13 15.09 -43.22
C THR A 315 49.24 14.55 -41.79
N LEU A 316 50.44 14.52 -41.21
CA LEU A 316 50.65 14.10 -39.82
C LEU A 316 49.95 15.04 -38.83
N ALA A 317 50.00 16.36 -39.05
CA ALA A 317 49.32 17.33 -38.21
C ALA A 317 47.78 17.18 -38.25
N ALA A 318 47.22 16.87 -39.43
CA ALA A 318 45.79 16.59 -39.58
C ALA A 318 45.38 15.30 -38.84
N LEU A 319 46.16 14.23 -38.96
CA LEU A 319 45.90 12.98 -38.27
C LEU A 319 46.04 13.10 -36.74
N ASP A 320 46.98 13.91 -36.25
CA ASP A 320 47.10 14.23 -34.81
C ASP A 320 45.85 14.96 -34.29
N ALA A 321 45.31 15.90 -35.07
CA ALA A 321 44.07 16.58 -34.70
C ALA A 321 42.87 15.63 -34.65
N ASP A 322 42.79 14.66 -35.56
CA ASP A 322 41.73 13.66 -35.57
C ASP A 322 41.88 12.61 -34.45
N LEU A 323 43.12 12.24 -34.10
CA LEU A 323 43.42 11.41 -32.93
C LEU A 323 43.00 12.11 -31.63
N GLU A 324 43.24 13.41 -31.50
CA GLU A 324 42.80 14.18 -30.33
C GLU A 324 41.27 14.29 -30.22
N LYS A 325 40.54 14.33 -31.34
CA LYS A 325 39.06 14.25 -31.34
C LYS A 325 38.57 12.87 -30.90
N LEU A 326 39.21 11.79 -31.34
CA LEU A 326 38.92 10.43 -30.89
C LEU A 326 39.19 10.25 -29.38
N LYS A 327 40.31 10.78 -28.89
CA LYS A 327 40.66 10.80 -27.46
C LYS A 327 39.67 11.60 -26.63
N HIS A 328 39.21 12.74 -27.12
CA HIS A 328 38.16 13.52 -26.46
C HIS A 328 36.84 12.76 -26.40
N SER A 329 36.46 12.06 -27.47
CA SER A 329 35.25 11.22 -27.49
C SER A 329 35.35 10.03 -26.55
N ALA A 330 36.54 9.43 -26.41
CA ALA A 330 36.82 8.36 -25.45
C ALA A 330 36.92 8.83 -23.99
N ARG A 331 37.35 10.09 -23.75
CA ARG A 331 37.44 10.70 -22.41
C ARG A 331 36.13 11.31 -21.93
N SER A 332 35.32 11.88 -22.82
CA SER A 332 34.06 12.59 -22.50
C SER A 332 32.99 11.69 -21.86
N LYS A 333 33.10 10.35 -22.03
CA LYS A 333 32.24 9.37 -21.37
C LYS A 333 32.90 8.61 -20.22
N ARG A 334 34.07 9.03 -19.75
CA ARG A 334 34.64 8.49 -18.52
C ARG A 334 33.71 8.91 -17.38
N LYS A 335 32.85 7.97 -16.93
CA LYS A 335 32.18 8.01 -15.63
C LYS A 335 33.18 8.64 -14.65
N ALA A 336 32.75 9.70 -13.96
CA ALA A 336 33.55 10.37 -12.94
C ALA A 336 34.26 9.31 -12.08
N PRO A 337 35.54 9.52 -11.70
CA PRO A 337 36.23 8.57 -10.83
C PRO A 337 35.38 8.35 -9.57
N PRO A 338 35.36 7.14 -8.99
CA PRO A 338 34.78 6.97 -7.68
C PRO A 338 35.64 7.81 -6.73
N MET A 339 35.15 8.99 -6.36
CA MET A 339 35.66 9.68 -5.20
C MET A 339 35.12 8.90 -4.00
N SER A 340 35.87 7.86 -3.62
CA SER A 340 35.68 7.20 -2.33
C SER A 340 36.03 8.24 -1.27
N HIS A 341 35.02 8.92 -0.73
CA HIS A 341 35.19 9.61 0.54
C HIS A 341 35.64 8.56 1.57
N THR A 342 36.69 8.87 2.35
CA THR A 342 37.13 7.95 3.41
C THR A 342 36.17 8.06 4.59
N ALA A 343 35.98 6.98 5.34
CA ALA A 343 35.05 6.94 6.47
C ALA A 343 35.30 8.04 7.54
N ALA A 344 36.49 8.64 7.54
CA ALA A 344 36.88 9.74 8.41
C ALA A 344 36.31 11.12 8.00
N GLU A 345 35.73 11.27 6.81
CA GLU A 345 35.22 12.56 6.31
C GLU A 345 33.72 12.79 6.57
N ILE A 346 32.99 11.76 7.02
CA ILE A 346 31.53 11.82 7.20
C ILE A 346 31.17 11.86 8.68
N GLU A 347 30.96 13.06 9.18
CA GLU A 347 30.41 13.31 10.51
C GLU A 347 28.87 13.47 10.46
N PRO A 348 28.15 13.17 11.56
CA PRO A 348 26.73 13.50 11.67
C PRO A 348 26.49 14.99 11.40
N GLY A 349 25.53 15.31 10.54
CA GLY A 349 25.22 16.66 10.07
C GLY A 349 25.95 17.07 8.78
N ALA A 350 26.83 16.22 8.22
CA ALA A 350 27.44 16.49 6.93
C ALA A 350 26.42 16.36 5.79
N ARG A 351 26.49 17.26 4.80
CA ARG A 351 25.65 17.16 3.60
C ARG A 351 26.27 16.18 2.61
N LEU A 352 25.49 15.19 2.23
CA LEU A 352 25.86 14.08 1.36
C LEU A 352 25.16 14.22 0.01
N HIS A 353 25.92 14.14 -1.07
CA HIS A 353 25.37 13.99 -2.43
C HIS A 353 25.59 12.55 -2.90
N VAL A 354 24.54 11.89 -3.41
CA VAL A 354 24.58 10.47 -3.80
C VAL A 354 24.25 10.33 -5.28
N ARG A 355 25.00 9.49 -5.99
CA ARG A 355 24.97 9.35 -7.45
C ARG A 355 23.58 9.16 -8.07
N ASP A 356 22.69 8.47 -7.37
CA ASP A 356 21.37 8.07 -7.87
C ASP A 356 20.21 8.83 -7.18
N ILE A 357 20.54 9.81 -6.32
CA ILE A 357 19.56 10.62 -5.62
C ILE A 357 19.82 12.09 -5.97
N PRO A 358 18.92 12.75 -6.72
CA PRO A 358 19.11 14.14 -7.16
C PRO A 358 19.02 15.16 -6.00
N GLN A 359 18.59 14.73 -4.82
CA GLN A 359 18.52 15.56 -3.62
C GLN A 359 19.79 15.42 -2.77
N VAL A 360 20.20 16.52 -2.16
CA VAL A 360 21.23 16.52 -1.12
C VAL A 360 20.62 15.94 0.16
N GLY A 361 21.31 14.97 0.76
CA GLY A 361 20.93 14.39 2.05
C GLY A 361 21.82 14.85 3.19
N GLU A 362 21.40 14.55 4.40
CA GLU A 362 22.17 14.80 5.62
C GLU A 362 22.55 13.48 6.27
N ALA A 363 23.82 13.33 6.66
CA ALA A 363 24.29 12.20 7.44
C ALA A 363 23.69 12.27 8.86
N LEU A 364 22.87 11.31 9.24
CA LEU A 364 22.31 11.22 10.59
C LEU A 364 23.28 10.56 11.57
N THR A 365 24.16 9.71 11.06
CA THR A 365 25.15 8.96 11.83
C THR A 365 26.53 9.04 11.18
N ALA A 366 27.58 8.82 11.97
CA ALA A 366 28.91 8.57 11.42
C ALA A 366 28.93 7.21 10.71
N VAL A 367 29.98 6.95 9.92
CA VAL A 367 30.13 5.66 9.23
C VAL A 367 30.17 4.51 10.24
N GLY A 368 29.23 3.57 10.13
CA GLY A 368 29.20 2.35 10.93
C GLY A 368 30.32 1.38 10.57
N GLU A 369 30.56 0.37 11.41
CA GLU A 369 31.57 -0.66 11.16
C GLU A 369 31.36 -1.44 9.84
N ASP A 370 30.14 -1.42 9.30
CA ASP A 370 29.77 -2.03 8.02
C ASP A 370 30.01 -1.12 6.79
N GLY A 371 30.59 0.07 6.99
CA GLY A 371 30.87 1.02 5.92
C GLY A 371 29.62 1.74 5.38
N ARG A 372 28.52 1.77 6.15
CA ARG A 372 27.28 2.47 5.79
C ARG A 372 26.96 3.62 6.74
N VAL A 373 26.21 4.60 6.23
CA VAL A 373 25.76 5.81 6.93
C VAL A 373 24.24 5.89 6.83
N ASP A 374 23.56 6.18 7.93
CA ASP A 374 22.14 6.56 7.87
C ASP A 374 22.07 7.99 7.33
N ALA A 375 21.38 8.19 6.21
CA ALA A 375 21.25 9.49 5.58
C ALA A 375 19.78 9.82 5.31
N GLN A 376 19.43 11.09 5.47
CA GLN A 376 18.10 11.62 5.20
C GLN A 376 18.11 12.53 3.99
N PHE A 377 17.33 12.19 2.97
CA PHE A 377 17.14 12.97 1.75
C PHE A 377 15.70 13.51 1.76
N GLY A 378 15.51 14.73 2.26
CA GLY A 378 14.16 15.28 2.48
C GLY A 378 13.34 14.42 3.47
N ALA A 379 12.24 13.84 3.00
CA ALA A 379 11.39 12.94 3.80
C ALA A 379 11.88 11.48 3.79
N LEU A 380 12.83 11.12 2.93
CA LEU A 380 13.29 9.75 2.72
C LEU A 380 14.51 9.45 3.59
N ARG A 381 14.41 8.45 4.47
CA ARG A 381 15.52 7.99 5.32
C ARG A 381 16.01 6.63 4.86
N MET A 382 17.31 6.48 4.60
CA MET A 382 17.89 5.21 4.15
C MET A 382 19.35 5.05 4.58
N LYS A 383 19.85 3.80 4.53
CA LYS A 383 21.28 3.49 4.70
C LYS A 383 22.01 3.59 3.38
N VAL A 384 22.99 4.49 3.31
CA VAL A 384 23.82 4.73 2.13
C VAL A 384 25.22 4.19 2.39
N SER A 385 25.74 3.46 1.41
CA SER A 385 27.11 2.94 1.43
C SER A 385 28.09 4.06 1.04
N VAL A 386 29.23 4.17 1.72
CA VAL A 386 30.18 5.30 1.55
C VAL A 386 30.71 5.43 0.10
N ASP A 387 30.81 4.31 -0.61
CA ASP A 387 31.19 4.22 -2.04
C ASP A 387 30.19 4.88 -3.01
N ARG A 388 28.96 5.15 -2.55
CA ARG A 388 27.91 5.80 -3.36
C ARG A 388 27.83 7.32 -3.15
N ILE A 389 28.59 7.86 -2.21
CA ILE A 389 28.61 9.27 -1.87
C ILE A 389 29.60 9.97 -2.79
N GLU A 390 29.11 10.95 -3.56
CA GLU A 390 29.90 11.69 -4.54
C GLU A 390 30.52 12.96 -3.99
N ARG A 391 29.91 13.55 -2.96
CA ARG A 391 30.38 14.79 -2.33
C ARG A 391 29.92 14.85 -0.87
N VAL A 392 30.86 15.20 0.02
CA VAL A 392 30.60 15.48 1.43
C VAL A 392 30.99 16.93 1.71
N GLU A 393 30.06 17.73 2.23
CA GLU A 393 30.33 19.09 2.68
C GLU A 393 30.34 19.14 4.23
N SER A 394 31.43 19.62 4.81
CA SER A 394 31.58 19.80 6.26
C SER A 394 30.72 20.96 6.76
N PRO A 395 30.21 20.91 8.01
CA PRO A 395 29.44 22.01 8.59
C PRO A 395 30.38 23.18 8.93
N ASP A 396 30.58 24.11 7.99
CA ASP A 396 31.47 25.25 8.24
C ASP A 396 30.81 26.29 9.17
N ARG A 397 31.65 26.85 10.06
CA ARG A 397 31.27 27.72 11.19
C ARG A 397 31.09 29.18 10.75
N ARG A 398 29.95 29.72 11.21
CA ARG A 398 29.58 31.13 11.47
C ARG A 398 29.06 31.99 10.30
N PRO A 399 28.12 32.91 10.61
CA PRO A 399 27.06 33.27 9.70
C PRO A 399 27.27 34.66 9.10
N SER A 400 26.99 34.79 7.81
CA SER A 400 26.60 36.06 7.21
C SER A 400 25.09 36.21 7.39
N PRO A 401 24.57 37.39 7.79
CA PRO A 401 23.15 37.60 8.03
C PRO A 401 22.39 37.69 6.69
N GLY A 402 22.22 36.55 6.03
CA GLY A 402 21.17 36.35 5.03
C GLY A 402 19.95 35.86 5.78
N ARG A 403 18.85 36.62 5.76
CA ARG A 403 17.54 36.17 6.27
C ARG A 403 17.28 34.76 5.76
N ILE A 404 17.34 33.78 6.66
CA ILE A 404 16.80 32.44 6.43
C ILE A 404 15.29 32.64 6.33
N ARG A 405 14.77 32.69 5.10
CA ARG A 405 13.35 32.44 4.88
C ARG A 405 13.19 30.93 4.95
N VAL A 406 12.80 30.45 6.12
CA VAL A 406 12.27 29.10 6.29
C VAL A 406 11.08 29.03 5.33
N ALA A 407 11.13 28.14 4.33
CA ALA A 407 9.95 27.89 3.51
C ALA A 407 8.86 27.36 4.47
N PRO A 408 7.71 28.05 4.60
CA PRO A 408 6.67 27.61 5.52
C PRO A 408 6.19 26.21 5.10
N VAL A 409 5.88 25.38 6.09
CA VAL A 409 5.10 24.16 5.84
C VAL A 409 3.68 24.64 5.53
N VAL A 410 3.34 24.74 4.25
CA VAL A 410 2.05 25.24 3.80
C VAL A 410 1.07 24.06 3.69
N ALA A 411 -0.07 24.16 4.35
CA ALA A 411 -1.16 23.21 4.16
C ALA A 411 -1.63 23.26 2.70
N SER A 412 -2.11 22.15 2.14
CA SER A 412 -2.65 22.11 0.77
C SER A 412 -4.06 22.69 0.65
N GLU A 413 -4.64 23.15 1.76
CA GLU A 413 -5.94 23.83 1.83
C GLU A 413 -5.89 25.10 2.68
N LEU A 414 -6.62 26.13 2.24
CA LEU A 414 -6.91 27.34 3.00
C LEU A 414 -8.41 27.43 3.25
N ASP A 415 -8.82 27.49 4.52
CA ASP A 415 -10.22 27.73 4.92
C ASP A 415 -10.42 29.21 5.26
N VAL A 416 -11.29 29.88 4.51
CA VAL A 416 -11.66 31.30 4.70
C VAL A 416 -13.16 31.45 5.02
N ARG A 417 -13.83 30.37 5.45
CA ARG A 417 -15.23 30.44 5.86
C ARG A 417 -15.39 31.35 7.07
N GLY A 418 -16.30 32.32 6.97
CA GLY A 418 -16.58 33.29 8.03
C GLY A 418 -15.70 34.54 8.02
N HIS A 419 -14.71 34.62 7.12
CA HIS A 419 -13.93 35.84 6.91
C HIS A 419 -14.73 36.90 6.14
N ARG A 420 -14.42 38.18 6.36
CA ARG A 420 -14.89 39.25 5.46
C ARG A 420 -14.13 39.19 4.13
N ALA A 421 -14.69 39.74 3.07
CA ALA A 421 -14.13 39.58 1.71
C ALA A 421 -12.72 40.15 1.57
N ASP A 422 -12.44 41.27 2.21
CA ASP A 422 -11.12 41.91 2.31
C ASP A 422 -10.10 41.03 3.03
N GLU A 423 -10.46 40.45 4.18
CA GLU A 423 -9.59 39.56 4.97
C GLU A 423 -9.30 38.24 4.24
N ALA A 424 -10.31 37.71 3.54
CA ALA A 424 -10.18 36.48 2.75
C ALA A 424 -9.23 36.67 1.56
N LEU A 425 -9.29 37.82 0.89
CA LEU A 425 -8.39 38.14 -0.22
C LEU A 425 -6.93 38.27 0.23
N GLU A 426 -6.67 38.99 1.33
CA GLU A 426 -5.31 39.13 1.87
C GLU A 426 -4.73 37.78 2.32
N SER A 427 -5.56 36.94 2.95
CA SER A 427 -5.16 35.59 3.38
C SER A 427 -4.88 34.68 2.18
N CYS A 428 -5.70 34.79 1.12
CA CYS A 428 -5.56 34.01 -0.11
C CYS A 428 -4.29 34.36 -0.87
N ASP A 429 -3.99 35.66 -1.02
CA ASP A 429 -2.81 36.17 -1.72
C ASP A 429 -1.51 35.64 -1.09
N ARG A 430 -1.37 35.83 0.23
CA ARG A 430 -0.24 35.34 1.01
C ARG A 430 -0.08 33.82 0.93
N TYR A 431 -1.19 33.10 0.99
CA TYR A 431 -1.21 31.65 0.93
C TYR A 431 -0.78 31.12 -0.45
N ILE A 432 -1.17 31.77 -1.55
CA ILE A 432 -0.74 31.40 -2.90
C ILE A 432 0.76 31.63 -3.08
N GLU A 433 1.29 32.75 -2.58
CA GLU A 433 2.74 33.00 -2.61
C GLU A 433 3.53 31.95 -1.82
N ASP A 434 3.05 31.60 -0.63
CA ASP A 434 3.67 30.60 0.22
C ASP A 434 3.60 29.20 -0.43
N ALA A 435 2.45 28.84 -1.00
CA ALA A 435 2.26 27.57 -1.70
C ALA A 435 3.10 27.45 -2.98
N TYR A 436 3.26 28.54 -3.72
CA TYR A 436 4.13 28.62 -4.88
C TYR A 436 5.59 28.44 -4.48
N GLN A 437 6.04 29.11 -3.42
CA GLN A 437 7.40 28.95 -2.89
C GLN A 437 7.64 27.53 -2.34
N ALA A 438 6.60 26.88 -1.82
CA ALA A 438 6.65 25.49 -1.37
C ALA A 438 6.59 24.47 -2.53
N GLY A 439 6.41 24.91 -3.78
CA GLY A 439 6.37 24.03 -4.96
C GLY A 439 5.11 23.18 -5.08
N LEU A 440 3.98 23.62 -4.50
CA LEU A 440 2.72 22.89 -4.61
C LEU A 440 2.15 23.00 -6.04
N PRO A 441 1.73 21.89 -6.67
CA PRO A 441 1.20 21.93 -8.04
C PRO A 441 -0.20 22.58 -8.10
N PHE A 442 -0.96 22.52 -7.01
CA PHE A 442 -2.28 23.14 -6.87
C PHE A 442 -2.61 23.36 -5.39
N VAL A 443 -3.56 24.25 -5.12
CA VAL A 443 -4.09 24.53 -3.78
C VAL A 443 -5.61 24.57 -3.77
N ARG A 444 -6.22 24.26 -2.63
CA ARG A 444 -7.67 24.34 -2.43
C ARG A 444 -8.02 25.50 -1.50
N ILE A 445 -9.03 26.29 -1.88
CA ILE A 445 -9.52 27.42 -1.09
C ILE A 445 -10.99 27.18 -0.76
N ILE A 446 -11.29 27.01 0.53
CA ILE A 446 -12.62 26.71 1.05
C ILE A 446 -13.27 28.03 1.47
N HIS A 447 -14.26 28.49 0.70
CA HIS A 447 -15.00 29.72 0.99
C HIS A 447 -16.46 29.46 1.38
N GLY A 448 -16.93 28.22 1.27
CA GLY A 448 -18.31 27.82 1.56
C GLY A 448 -19.30 28.22 0.45
N LYS A 449 -20.53 27.68 0.52
CA LYS A 449 -21.56 27.89 -0.50
C LYS A 449 -22.31 29.22 -0.34
N GLY A 450 -22.64 29.61 0.90
CA GLY A 450 -23.08 30.95 1.32
C GLY A 450 -23.97 31.74 0.34
N THR A 451 -23.77 33.06 0.28
CA THR A 451 -24.39 33.98 -0.70
C THR A 451 -23.60 34.08 -2.01
N GLY A 452 -22.50 33.33 -2.15
CA GLY A 452 -21.60 33.39 -3.30
C GLY A 452 -20.65 34.60 -3.34
N ALA A 453 -20.74 35.55 -2.40
CA ALA A 453 -19.93 36.77 -2.42
C ALA A 453 -18.42 36.50 -2.28
N LEU A 454 -18.02 35.62 -1.34
CA LEU A 454 -16.62 35.21 -1.16
C LEU A 454 -16.11 34.40 -2.37
N ARG A 455 -16.96 33.57 -2.96
CA ARG A 455 -16.62 32.81 -4.18
C ARG A 455 -16.28 33.76 -5.33
N ALA A 456 -17.12 34.77 -5.57
CA ALA A 456 -16.90 35.74 -6.62
C ALA A 456 -15.60 36.53 -6.39
N ALA A 457 -15.44 37.08 -5.19
CA ALA A 457 -14.24 37.85 -4.83
C ALA A 457 -12.93 37.04 -5.01
N ILE A 458 -12.90 35.79 -4.53
CA ILE A 458 -11.71 34.94 -4.65
C ILE A 458 -11.44 34.56 -6.10
N ARG A 459 -12.47 34.27 -6.91
CA ARG A 459 -12.28 33.93 -8.33
C ARG A 459 -11.81 35.11 -9.17
N ASP A 460 -12.33 36.30 -8.89
CA ASP A 460 -11.88 37.53 -9.54
C ASP A 460 -10.41 37.79 -9.21
N ALA A 461 -10.02 37.61 -7.94
CA ALA A 461 -8.61 37.75 -7.54
C ALA A 461 -7.70 36.67 -8.16
N LEU A 462 -8.15 35.41 -8.22
CA LEU A 462 -7.39 34.31 -8.84
C LEU A 462 -7.24 34.47 -10.36
N ALA A 463 -8.19 35.13 -11.03
CA ALA A 463 -8.14 35.37 -12.47
C ALA A 463 -6.99 36.29 -12.86
N ASP A 464 -6.69 37.28 -12.03
CA ASP A 464 -5.64 38.28 -12.26
C ASP A 464 -4.32 37.96 -11.53
N HIS A 465 -4.26 36.84 -10.79
CA HIS A 465 -3.11 36.50 -9.96
C HIS A 465 -1.93 35.94 -10.79
N PRO A 466 -0.72 36.53 -10.73
CA PRO A 466 0.40 36.17 -11.62
C PRO A 466 0.96 34.75 -11.40
N LEU A 467 0.75 34.17 -10.22
CA LEU A 467 1.21 32.82 -9.87
C LEU A 467 0.17 31.72 -10.12
N VAL A 468 -1.04 32.07 -10.59
CA VAL A 468 -2.12 31.11 -10.86
C VAL A 468 -2.26 30.92 -12.37
N ARG A 469 -2.22 29.66 -12.81
CA ARG A 469 -2.37 29.32 -14.23
C ARG A 469 -3.82 29.14 -14.65
N ARG A 470 -4.61 28.50 -13.80
CA ARG A 470 -6.06 28.27 -13.99
C ARG A 470 -6.71 27.95 -12.66
N TYR A 471 -8.02 28.20 -12.55
CA TYR A 471 -8.82 27.80 -11.40
C TYR A 471 -10.11 27.11 -11.84
N GLU A 472 -10.63 26.22 -10.99
CA GLU A 472 -11.89 25.48 -11.21
C GLU A 472 -12.67 25.30 -9.90
N SER A 473 -13.97 24.99 -10.01
CA SER A 473 -14.74 24.54 -8.84
C SER A 473 -14.18 23.21 -8.34
N GLY A 474 -14.21 22.99 -7.02
CA GLY A 474 -13.87 21.68 -6.46
C GLY A 474 -14.78 20.57 -6.97
N PRO A 475 -14.31 19.31 -6.99
CA PRO A 475 -15.15 18.17 -7.34
C PRO A 475 -16.27 17.95 -6.31
N ALA A 476 -17.34 17.26 -6.70
CA ALA A 476 -18.58 17.17 -5.93
C ALA A 476 -18.41 16.51 -4.55
N ASP A 477 -17.45 15.59 -4.45
CA ASP A 477 -16.99 14.88 -3.25
C ASP A 477 -16.12 15.75 -2.32
N ALA A 478 -15.46 16.79 -2.84
CA ALA A 478 -14.59 17.70 -2.09
C ALA A 478 -15.24 19.07 -1.78
N GLY A 479 -16.58 19.15 -1.76
CA GLY A 479 -17.32 20.36 -1.39
C GLY A 479 -17.89 21.18 -2.55
N GLY A 480 -17.64 20.74 -3.80
CA GLY A 480 -18.23 21.29 -5.02
C GLY A 480 -18.03 22.80 -5.16
N ASP A 481 -19.13 23.51 -5.41
CA ASP A 481 -19.16 24.97 -5.54
C ASP A 481 -18.78 25.77 -4.29
N GLY A 482 -18.57 25.12 -3.14
CA GLY A 482 -18.05 25.76 -1.92
C GLY A 482 -16.52 25.82 -1.84
N VAL A 483 -15.84 25.25 -2.84
CA VAL A 483 -14.38 25.17 -2.91
C VAL A 483 -13.92 25.62 -4.29
N THR A 484 -12.83 26.38 -4.32
CA THR A 484 -12.13 26.73 -5.57
C THR A 484 -10.73 26.12 -5.54
N VAL A 485 -10.38 25.37 -6.57
CA VAL A 485 -9.06 24.76 -6.76
C VAL A 485 -8.26 25.63 -7.71
N ALA A 486 -7.11 26.11 -7.26
CA ALA A 486 -6.21 26.93 -8.07
C ALA A 486 -4.96 26.13 -8.44
N VAL A 487 -4.68 26.01 -9.73
CA VAL A 487 -3.47 25.36 -10.27
C VAL A 487 -2.40 26.43 -10.42
N LEU A 488 -1.27 26.25 -9.75
CA LEU A 488 -0.18 27.22 -9.75
C LEU A 488 0.65 27.10 -11.04
N ALA A 489 1.22 28.21 -11.49
CA ALA A 489 2.16 28.20 -12.62
C ALA A 489 3.43 27.45 -12.17
N GLY A 490 3.73 26.28 -12.71
CA GLY A 490 4.89 25.49 -12.25
C GLY A 490 6.19 26.30 -12.31
N SER A 491 7.01 26.18 -11.26
CA SER A 491 8.39 26.70 -11.19
C SER A 491 9.34 25.89 -12.06
#